data_AF-A0A958V4S6-F1
#
_entry.id   AF-A0A958V4S6-F1
#
_cell.length_a   1.000
_cell.length_b   1.000
_cell.length_c   1.000
_cell.angle_alpha   90.00
_cell.angle_beta   90.00
_cell.angle_gamma   90.00
#
_symmetry.space_group_name_H-M   'P 1'
#
loop_
_entity.id
_entity.type
_entity.pdbx_description
1 polymer ?
#
loop_
_entity_poly.entity_id
_entity_poly.type
_entity_poly.pdbx_seq_one_letter_code
_entity_poly.pdbx_strand_id
1 'polypeptide(L)' 'MSSKQKTIKKEVILSGVGLHTGREVTLTFKPAPVNYGYTFVRVDLE' A
#
# COMPACT_ATOMS: atom_id res chain seq x y z
N MET A 1 -12.59 24.06 10.24
CA MET A 1 -11.57 23.14 10.79
C MET A 1 -10.85 22.47 9.62
N SER A 2 -9.53 22.59 9.52
CA SER A 2 -8.74 21.88 8.50
C SER A 2 -8.60 20.41 8.90
N SER A 3 -8.96 19.47 8.02
CA SER A 3 -8.79 18.03 8.26
C SER A 3 -7.31 17.70 8.25
N LYS A 4 -6.81 17.08 9.32
CA LYS A 4 -5.42 16.59 9.38
C LYS A 4 -5.26 15.39 8.45
N GLN A 5 -4.15 15.36 7.72
CA GLN A 5 -3.78 14.17 6.94
C GLN A 5 -3.65 12.94 7.84
N LYS A 6 -3.94 11.77 7.26
CA LYS A 6 -3.92 10.49 7.95
C LYS A 6 -3.09 9.49 7.15
N THR A 7 -2.36 8.66 7.87
CA THR A 7 -1.68 7.47 7.35
C THR A 7 -1.90 6.32 8.33
N ILE A 8 -1.56 5.10 7.93
CA ILE A 8 -1.66 3.93 8.81
C ILE A 8 -0.60 4.00 9.93
N LYS A 9 -0.93 3.48 11.12
CA LYS A 9 -0.03 3.56 12.28
C LYS A 9 1.16 2.61 12.19
N LYS A 10 0.98 1.45 11.55
CA LYS A 10 1.98 0.39 11.40
C LYS A 10 1.82 -0.28 10.04
N GLU A 11 2.86 -0.98 9.60
CA GLU A 11 2.83 -1.79 8.40
C GLU A 11 1.77 -2.89 8.49
N VAL A 12 1.09 -3.17 7.37
CA VAL A 12 0.11 -4.26 7.25
C VAL A 12 0.42 -5.06 5.99
N ILE A 13 0.42 -6.38 6.13
CA ILE A 13 0.73 -7.32 5.05
C ILE A 13 -0.52 -8.17 4.78
N LEU A 14 -0.89 -8.29 3.51
CA LEU A 14 -1.95 -9.17 3.03
C LEU A 14 -1.39 -10.08 1.94
N SER A 15 -1.83 -11.33 1.91
CA SER A 15 -1.55 -12.26 0.82
C SER A 15 -2.86 -12.71 0.18
N GLY A 16 -2.85 -12.88 -1.14
CA GLY A 16 -4.03 -13.32 -1.88
C GLY A 16 -3.73 -13.57 -3.36
N VAL A 17 -4.80 -13.72 -4.14
CA VAL A 17 -4.73 -14.01 -5.58
C VAL A 17 -5.29 -12.83 -6.37
N GLY A 18 -4.57 -12.40 -7.41
CA GLY A 18 -5.03 -11.36 -8.33
C GLY A 18 -6.22 -11.83 -9.15
N LEU A 19 -7.36 -11.13 -9.06
CA LEU A 19 -8.63 -11.54 -9.67
C LEU A 19 -8.52 -11.87 -11.18
N HIS A 20 -7.83 -11.02 -11.94
CA HIS A 20 -7.74 -11.17 -13.40
C HIS A 20 -6.54 -11.98 -13.88
N THR A 21 -5.49 -12.09 -13.06
CA THR A 21 -4.24 -12.77 -13.45
C THR A 21 -4.10 -14.16 -12.85
N GLY A 22 -4.85 -14.47 -11.78
CA GLY A 22 -4.73 -15.71 -11.02
C GLY A 22 -3.39 -15.86 -10.28
N ARG A 23 -2.55 -14.82 -10.24
CA ARG A 23 -1.23 -14.87 -9.60
C ARG A 23 -1.33 -14.62 -8.12
N GLU A 24 -0.56 -15.37 -7.33
CA GLU A 24 -0.35 -15.09 -5.92
C GLU A 24 0.43 -13.78 -5.77
N VAL A 25 -0.01 -12.93 -4.84
CA VAL A 25 0.59 -11.62 -4.57
C VAL A 25 0.60 -11.38 -3.06
N THR A 26 1.70 -10.81 -2.58
CA THR A 26 1.81 -10.21 -1.25
C THR A 26 1.78 -8.69 -1.38
N LEU A 27 0.83 -8.05 -0.72
CA LEU A 27 0.69 -6.60 -0.70
C LEU A 27 1.05 -6.06 0.68
N THR A 28 1.96 -5.08 0.70
CA THR A 28 2.45 -4.46 1.93
C THR A 28 2.06 -2.99 1.96
N PHE A 29 1.20 -2.60 2.89
CA PHE A 29 0.87 -1.20 3.14
C PHE A 29 1.84 -0.61 4.16
N LYS A 30 2.46 0.52 3.83
CA LYS A 30 3.42 1.21 4.71
C LYS A 30 2.89 2.60 5.12
N PRO A 31 3.20 3.07 6.34
CA PRO A 31 3.00 4.47 6.71
C PRO A 31 3.73 5.40 5.73
N ALA A 32 3.16 6.56 5.46
CA ALA A 32 3.70 7.56 4.55
C ALA A 32 3.81 8.93 5.24
N PRO A 33 4.80 9.76 4.87
CA PRO A 33 4.93 11.10 5.40
C PRO A 33 3.81 12.03 4.92
N VAL A 34 3.71 13.21 5.53
CA VAL A 34 2.76 14.26 5.14
C VAL A 34 3.02 14.69 3.69
N ASN A 35 1.94 14.98 2.96
CA ASN A 35 1.92 15.39 1.54
C ASN A 35 2.42 14.32 0.54
N TYR A 36 2.48 13.05 0.94
CA TYR A 36 2.92 11.96 0.05
C TYR A 36 1.84 11.46 -0.90
N GLY A 37 0.57 11.52 -0.48
CA GLY A 37 -0.56 10.94 -1.23
C GLY A 37 -0.60 9.41 -1.18
N TYR A 38 -1.24 8.79 -2.18
CA TYR A 38 -1.26 7.33 -2.35
C TYR A 38 -0.33 6.93 -3.49
N THR A 39 0.55 5.98 -3.23
CA THR A 39 1.53 5.48 -4.22
C THR A 39 1.53 3.97 -4.22
N PHE A 40 1.47 3.38 -5.42
CA PHE A 40 1.66 1.95 -5.62
C PHE A 40 3.06 1.72 -6.17
N VAL A 41 3.75 0.72 -5.63
CA VAL A 41 5.12 0.35 -6.04
C VAL A 41 5.11 -1.12 -6.40
N ARG A 42 5.61 -1.44 -7.60
CA ARG A 42 5.91 -2.81 -8.02
C ARG A 42 7.33 -3.14 -7.57
N VAL A 43 7.45 -3.92 -6.51
CA VAL A 43 8.74 -4.28 -5.90
C VAL A 43 9.45 -5.42 -6.62
N ASP A 44 8.74 -6.09 -7.52
CA ASP A 44 9.23 -7.20 -8.33
C ASP A 44 9.85 -6.74 -9.66
N LEU A 45 9.86 -5.43 -9.92
CA LEU A 45 10.52 -4.84 -11.09
C LEU A 45 11.82 -4.17 -10.64
N GLU A 46 12.93 -4.51 -11.32
CA GLU A 46 14.22 -3.81 -11.22
C GLU A 46 14.28 -2.57 -12.13
#